data_AF-A0A357ZZ78-F1
#
_entry.id   AF-A0A357ZZ78-F1
#
_cell.length_a   1.000
_cell.length_b   1.000
_cell.length_c   1.000
_cell.angle_alpha   90.00
_cell.angle_beta   90.00
_cell.angle_gamma   90.00
#
_symmetry.space_group_name_H-M   'P 1'
#
loop_
_entity.id
_entity.type
_entity.pdbx_description
1 polymer ?
#
loop_
_entity_poly.entity_id
_entity_poly.type
_entity_poly.pdbx_seq_one_letter_code
_entity_poly.pdbx_strand_id
1 'polypeptide(L)'
;MGNVRLRLGRELRTLIAGDNPPVRDLTKPIEGDPGLFGPDSVTWRVHSDGSMLIAGVRALLLQTMHPLAMAGVADHSDYRRHPLDRLANTSQFVAATTFGTTEQAEAAFALVTRVHQRVVGTAPDGREYSANDPHLLSWVHHAEVDSFLRTYQRYGATKLSAHEADRYVDEMAVINDSLGGEYAAHSVAELDEWMQAIRPELQAGQQARDAARWLMLAPLPLAARPAYGVIAPAA
;
A
#
# COMPACT_ATOMS: atom_id res chain seq x y z
N MET A 1 -7.24 -1.60 -27.45
CA MET A 1 -6.40 -1.25 -26.28
C MET A 1 -7.06 -1.51 -24.92
N GLY A 2 -8.40 -1.44 -24.77
CA GLY A 2 -9.08 -1.73 -23.48
C GLY A 2 -8.92 -3.17 -22.94
N ASN A 3 -8.87 -4.18 -23.81
CA ASN A 3 -8.73 -5.59 -23.40
C ASN A 3 -7.38 -5.93 -22.76
N VAL A 4 -6.30 -5.21 -23.08
CA VAL A 4 -4.98 -5.42 -22.46
C VAL A 4 -4.96 -4.84 -21.05
N ARG A 5 -5.57 -3.68 -20.82
CA ARG A 5 -5.67 -3.04 -19.50
C ARG A 5 -6.50 -3.85 -18.51
N LEU A 6 -7.66 -4.36 -18.96
CA LEU A 6 -8.52 -5.22 -18.14
C LEU A 6 -7.87 -6.57 -17.80
N ARG A 7 -7.04 -7.09 -18.71
CA ARG A 7 -6.27 -8.32 -18.48
C ARG A 7 -5.10 -8.07 -17.53
N LEU A 8 -4.41 -6.94 -17.66
CA LEU A 8 -3.36 -6.53 -16.71
C LEU A 8 -3.92 -6.33 -15.31
N GLY A 9 -5.07 -5.66 -15.16
CA GLY A 9 -5.75 -5.51 -13.87
C GLY A 9 -6.24 -6.85 -13.30
N ARG A 10 -6.54 -7.85 -14.15
CA ARG A 10 -6.88 -9.21 -13.70
C ARG A 10 -5.66 -9.99 -13.21
N GLU A 11 -4.55 -9.91 -13.93
CA GLU A 11 -3.31 -10.62 -13.52
C GLU A 11 -2.59 -9.91 -12.38
N LEU A 12 -2.69 -8.57 -12.28
CA LEU A 12 -2.29 -7.82 -11.10
C LEU A 12 -3.07 -8.27 -9.87
N ARG A 13 -4.39 -8.46 -9.98
CA ARG A 13 -5.20 -9.01 -8.89
C ARG A 13 -4.72 -10.39 -8.44
N THR A 14 -4.30 -11.24 -9.38
CA THR A 14 -3.75 -12.57 -9.06
C THR A 14 -2.36 -12.49 -8.42
N LEU A 15 -1.50 -11.58 -8.91
CA LEU A 15 -0.18 -11.29 -8.33
C LEU A 15 -0.26 -10.68 -6.93
N ILE A 16 -1.30 -9.87 -6.69
CA ILE A 16 -1.61 -9.21 -5.42
C ILE A 16 -2.25 -10.20 -4.43
N ALA A 17 -3.06 -11.15 -4.89
CA ALA A 17 -3.76 -12.09 -4.02
C ALA A 17 -2.91 -13.28 -3.52
N GLY A 18 -1.90 -13.74 -4.26
CA GLY A 18 -1.16 -14.96 -3.91
C GLY A 18 -2.04 -16.24 -3.90
N ASP A 19 -1.62 -17.28 -3.17
CA ASP A 19 -2.29 -18.60 -3.11
C ASP A 19 -3.44 -18.71 -2.06
N ASN A 20 -3.79 -17.62 -1.37
CA ASN A 20 -4.90 -17.60 -0.41
C ASN A 20 -6.25 -17.43 -1.13
N PRO A 21 -7.36 -18.00 -0.59
CA PRO A 21 -8.66 -17.93 -1.24
C PRO A 21 -9.04 -16.48 -1.55
N PRO A 22 -9.68 -16.19 -2.69
CA PRO A 22 -9.89 -14.83 -3.12
C PRO A 22 -10.75 -14.11 -2.07
N VAL A 23 -10.22 -12.97 -1.61
CA VAL A 23 -10.91 -11.97 -0.79
C VAL A 23 -12.36 -11.81 -1.24
N ARG A 24 -12.60 -11.71 -2.55
CA ARG A 24 -13.92 -11.94 -3.13
C ARG A 24 -13.75 -12.24 -4.60
N ASP A 25 -14.61 -13.06 -5.18
CA ASP A 25 -14.65 -13.16 -6.63
C ASP A 25 -15.27 -11.88 -7.21
N LEU A 26 -14.41 -10.94 -7.60
CA LEU A 26 -14.80 -9.65 -8.18
C LEU A 26 -15.50 -9.77 -9.55
N THR A 27 -15.59 -10.98 -10.11
CA THR A 27 -16.37 -11.22 -11.34
C THR A 27 -17.84 -11.52 -11.04
N LYS A 28 -18.20 -11.74 -9.76
CA LYS A 28 -19.57 -11.96 -9.32
C LYS A 28 -20.21 -10.67 -8.81
N PRO A 29 -21.55 -10.51 -8.94
CA PRO A 29 -22.28 -9.38 -8.38
C PRO A 29 -22.06 -9.22 -6.88
N ILE A 30 -22.19 -7.98 -6.38
CA ILE A 30 -22.32 -7.75 -4.93
C ILE A 30 -23.71 -8.17 -4.51
N GLU A 31 -23.77 -9.16 -3.63
CA GLU A 31 -24.98 -9.54 -2.91
C GLU A 31 -24.76 -9.25 -1.42
N GLY A 32 -25.56 -8.35 -0.84
CA GLY A 32 -25.47 -8.02 0.59
C GLY A 32 -24.39 -6.99 0.93
N ASP A 33 -23.42 -7.39 1.76
CA ASP A 33 -22.40 -6.53 2.36
C ASP A 33 -21.36 -6.04 1.32
N PRO A 34 -21.30 -4.73 1.01
CA PRO A 34 -20.34 -4.19 0.06
C PRO A 34 -18.90 -4.20 0.60
N GLY A 35 -18.71 -4.35 1.92
CA GLY A 35 -17.43 -4.14 2.60
C GLY A 35 -17.25 -2.69 3.07
N LEU A 36 -16.01 -2.33 3.42
CA LEU A 36 -15.66 -0.95 3.78
C LEU A 36 -15.89 0.03 2.62
N PHE A 37 -15.75 -0.47 1.38
CA PHE A 37 -15.91 0.31 0.16
C PHE A 37 -16.78 -0.45 -0.84
N GLY A 38 -17.68 0.27 -1.53
CA GLY A 38 -18.49 -0.28 -2.60
C GLY A 38 -17.91 -0.02 -4.01
N PRO A 39 -18.44 -0.67 -5.06
CA PRO A 39 -18.01 -0.50 -6.46
C PRO A 39 -18.08 0.93 -7.00
N ASP A 40 -18.96 1.73 -6.40
CA ASP A 40 -19.14 3.13 -6.77
C ASP A 40 -18.19 4.08 -6.01
N SER A 41 -17.38 3.56 -5.09
CA SER A 41 -16.35 4.32 -4.37
C SER A 41 -15.22 4.75 -5.28
N VAL A 42 -14.54 5.84 -4.90
CA VAL A 42 -13.32 6.25 -5.60
C VAL A 42 -12.20 5.26 -5.30
N THR A 43 -12.14 4.70 -4.09
CA THR A 43 -11.19 3.65 -3.70
C THR A 43 -11.25 2.45 -4.65
N TRP A 44 -12.43 1.89 -4.95
CA TRP A 44 -12.56 0.79 -5.91
C TRP A 44 -12.02 1.15 -7.30
N ARG A 45 -12.30 2.38 -7.75
CA ARG A 45 -11.84 2.87 -9.05
C ARG A 45 -10.31 2.96 -9.11
N VAL A 46 -9.68 3.54 -8.09
CA VAL A 46 -8.23 3.70 -8.01
C VAL A 46 -7.54 2.34 -7.87
N HIS A 47 -8.02 1.50 -6.95
CA HIS A 47 -7.38 0.23 -6.60
C HIS A 47 -7.58 -0.87 -7.66
N SER A 48 -8.53 -0.70 -8.58
CA SER A 48 -8.74 -1.62 -9.71
C SER A 48 -7.90 -1.27 -10.95
N ASP A 49 -7.23 -0.12 -10.97
CA ASP A 49 -6.45 0.34 -12.11
C ASP A 49 -5.05 -0.32 -12.17
N GLY A 50 -4.53 -0.50 -13.38
CA GLY A 50 -3.18 -1.03 -13.59
C GLY A 50 -2.07 -0.15 -13.00
N SER A 51 -2.34 1.13 -12.70
CA SER A 51 -1.43 2.04 -12.01
C SER A 51 -1.04 1.54 -10.62
N MET A 52 -1.84 0.68 -9.99
CA MET A 52 -1.56 0.13 -8.65
C MET A 52 -0.23 -0.61 -8.54
N LEU A 53 0.26 -1.21 -9.63
CA LEU A 53 1.58 -1.85 -9.62
C LEU A 53 2.70 -0.83 -9.35
N ILE A 54 2.68 0.27 -10.10
CA ILE A 54 3.65 1.36 -9.97
C ILE A 54 3.50 2.00 -8.58
N ALA A 55 2.25 2.14 -8.14
CA ALA A 55 1.91 2.76 -6.87
C ALA A 55 2.42 1.95 -5.67
N GLY A 56 2.26 0.62 -5.70
CA GLY A 56 2.78 -0.29 -4.68
C GLY A 56 4.31 -0.24 -4.58
N VAL A 57 5.02 -0.20 -5.71
CA VAL A 57 6.48 -0.03 -5.72
C VAL A 57 6.89 1.30 -5.08
N ARG A 58 6.21 2.40 -5.44
CA ARG A 58 6.46 3.72 -4.86
C ARG A 58 6.17 3.74 -3.35
N ALA A 59 5.06 3.15 -2.91
CA ALA A 59 4.69 3.07 -1.50
C ALA A 59 5.76 2.35 -0.70
N LEU A 60 6.23 1.19 -1.18
CA LEU A 60 7.30 0.44 -0.53
C LEU A 60 8.60 1.23 -0.42
N LEU A 61 8.99 1.96 -1.47
CA LEU A 61 10.18 2.82 -1.44
C LEU A 61 10.03 3.93 -0.42
N LEU A 62 8.90 4.65 -0.42
CA LEU A 62 8.65 5.72 0.54
C LEU A 62 8.68 5.18 1.96
N GLN A 63 7.94 4.10 2.26
CA GLN A 63 7.87 3.52 3.60
C GLN A 63 9.26 3.19 4.19
N THR A 64 10.22 2.78 3.35
CA THR A 64 11.61 2.49 3.80
C THR A 64 12.39 3.71 4.29
N MET A 65 11.90 4.92 4.01
CA MET A 65 12.58 6.16 4.38
C MET A 65 12.45 6.48 5.87
N HIS A 66 11.46 5.93 6.58
CA HIS A 66 11.39 6.14 8.03
C HIS A 66 12.28 5.11 8.76
N PRO A 67 13.29 5.53 9.55
CA PRO A 67 14.28 4.64 10.12
C PRO A 67 13.69 3.57 11.04
N LEU A 68 12.69 3.91 11.87
CA LEU A 68 12.05 2.95 12.78
C LEU A 68 11.18 1.92 12.04
N ALA A 69 10.38 2.35 11.06
CA ALA A 69 9.62 1.45 10.21
C ALA A 69 10.55 0.51 9.43
N MET A 70 11.65 1.05 8.89
CA MET A 70 12.63 0.26 8.16
C MET A 70 13.39 -0.73 9.07
N ALA A 71 13.67 -0.38 10.32
CA ALA A 71 14.25 -1.29 11.30
C ALA A 71 13.32 -2.49 11.54
N GLY A 72 12.02 -2.25 11.76
CA GLY A 72 11.03 -3.32 11.88
C GLY A 72 10.99 -4.25 10.66
N VAL A 73 11.07 -3.69 9.45
CA VAL A 73 11.17 -4.48 8.22
C VAL A 73 12.48 -5.26 8.15
N ALA A 74 13.61 -4.65 8.50
CA ALA A 74 14.93 -5.25 8.40
C ALA A 74 15.11 -6.42 9.38
N ASP A 75 14.54 -6.33 10.57
CA ASP A 75 14.73 -7.30 11.64
C ASP A 75 13.73 -8.45 11.58
N HIS A 76 12.51 -8.19 11.07
CA HIS A 76 11.40 -9.15 11.14
C HIS A 76 10.91 -9.66 9.79
N SER A 77 11.46 -9.19 8.66
CA SER A 77 11.09 -9.69 7.33
C SER A 77 12.28 -10.30 6.60
N ASP A 78 12.09 -11.52 6.09
CA ASP A 78 13.02 -12.14 5.14
C ASP A 78 12.78 -11.62 3.71
N TYR A 79 12.52 -10.32 3.55
CA TYR A 79 12.20 -9.72 2.27
C TYR A 79 13.31 -9.97 1.24
N ARG A 80 14.58 -10.05 1.68
CA ARG A 80 15.72 -10.29 0.78
C ARG A 80 15.70 -11.66 0.12
N ARG A 81 15.18 -12.69 0.79
CA ARG A 81 15.07 -14.05 0.23
C ARG A 81 13.67 -14.35 -0.31
N HIS A 82 12.63 -13.71 0.25
CA HIS A 82 11.22 -13.94 -0.06
C HIS A 82 10.46 -12.63 -0.41
N PRO A 83 10.84 -11.92 -1.51
CA PRO A 83 10.20 -10.67 -1.96
C PRO A 83 8.71 -10.78 -2.15
N LEU A 84 8.34 -11.85 -2.84
CA LEU A 84 7.00 -12.03 -3.38
C LEU A 84 6.04 -12.33 -2.24
N ASP A 85 6.51 -12.97 -1.17
CA ASP A 85 5.72 -13.25 0.02
C ASP A 85 5.41 -11.97 0.79
N ARG A 86 6.39 -11.06 0.94
CA ARG A 86 6.15 -9.75 1.56
C ARG A 86 5.19 -8.90 0.72
N LEU A 87 5.42 -8.85 -0.60
CA LEU A 87 4.53 -8.14 -1.51
C LEU A 87 3.12 -8.73 -1.48
N ALA A 88 3.00 -10.06 -1.45
CA ALA A 88 1.73 -10.77 -1.37
C ALA A 88 0.99 -10.49 -0.06
N ASN A 89 1.68 -10.42 1.08
CA ASN A 89 1.02 -10.13 2.36
C ASN A 89 0.40 -8.73 2.42
N THR A 90 1.14 -7.70 1.99
CA THR A 90 0.59 -6.32 1.91
C THR A 90 -0.53 -6.27 0.87
N SER A 91 -0.33 -6.91 -0.27
CA SER A 91 -1.31 -6.96 -1.35
C SER A 91 -2.61 -7.66 -0.95
N GLN A 92 -2.53 -8.72 -0.14
CA GLN A 92 -3.68 -9.41 0.45
C GLN A 92 -4.42 -8.51 1.43
N PHE A 93 -3.71 -7.76 2.28
CA PHE A 93 -4.32 -6.81 3.19
C PHE A 93 -5.09 -5.72 2.41
N VAL A 94 -4.46 -5.09 1.42
CA VAL A 94 -5.10 -4.07 0.57
C VAL A 94 -6.31 -4.65 -0.16
N ALA A 95 -6.19 -5.86 -0.71
CA ALA A 95 -7.30 -6.51 -1.37
C ALA A 95 -8.46 -6.76 -0.38
N ALA A 96 -8.17 -7.32 0.79
CA ALA A 96 -9.15 -7.62 1.84
C ALA A 96 -9.92 -6.38 2.28
N THR A 97 -9.21 -5.29 2.58
CA THR A 97 -9.81 -4.04 3.05
C THR A 97 -10.51 -3.26 1.93
N THR A 98 -10.10 -3.42 0.67
CA THR A 98 -10.71 -2.72 -0.47
C THR A 98 -11.93 -3.45 -1.02
N PHE A 99 -11.78 -4.75 -1.29
CA PHE A 99 -12.69 -5.53 -2.13
C PHE A 99 -13.43 -6.65 -1.38
N GLY A 100 -13.02 -6.91 -0.13
CA GLY A 100 -13.64 -7.92 0.72
C GLY A 100 -14.95 -7.45 1.34
N THR A 101 -15.61 -8.36 2.05
CA THR A 101 -16.71 -8.03 2.96
C THR A 101 -16.17 -7.30 4.20
N THR A 102 -17.07 -6.73 5.00
CA THR A 102 -16.73 -6.08 6.26
C THR A 102 -16.03 -7.06 7.20
N GLU A 103 -16.55 -8.30 7.31
CA GLU A 103 -15.94 -9.38 8.10
C GLU A 103 -14.49 -9.68 7.65
N GLN A 104 -14.22 -9.68 6.34
CA GLN A 104 -12.88 -9.95 5.83
C GLN A 104 -11.92 -8.80 6.09
N ALA A 105 -12.39 -7.55 5.99
CA ALA A 105 -11.59 -6.39 6.35
C ALA A 105 -11.26 -6.39 7.86
N GLU A 106 -12.24 -6.64 8.72
CA GLU A 106 -12.05 -6.78 10.17
C GLU A 106 -11.07 -7.91 10.53
N ALA A 107 -11.19 -9.07 9.87
CA ALA A 107 -10.26 -10.17 10.04
C ALA A 107 -8.82 -9.79 9.61
N ALA A 108 -8.67 -9.02 8.52
CA ALA A 108 -7.38 -8.52 8.06
C ALA A 108 -6.76 -7.53 9.06
N PHE A 109 -7.54 -6.60 9.60
CA PHE A 109 -7.09 -5.70 10.68
C PHE A 109 -6.65 -6.49 11.91
N ALA A 110 -7.46 -7.42 12.39
CA ALA A 110 -7.13 -8.24 13.55
C ALA A 110 -5.88 -9.11 13.32
N LEU A 111 -5.65 -9.59 12.10
CA LEU A 111 -4.47 -10.36 11.74
C LEU A 111 -3.21 -9.48 11.74
N VAL A 112 -3.23 -8.34 11.03
CA VAL A 112 -2.06 -7.47 10.93
C VAL A 112 -1.66 -6.92 12.30
N THR A 113 -2.62 -6.48 13.12
CA THR A 113 -2.34 -6.01 14.49
C THR A 113 -1.68 -7.09 15.34
N ARG A 114 -2.13 -8.35 15.22
CA ARG A 114 -1.54 -9.50 15.94
C ARG A 114 -0.13 -9.84 15.45
N VAL A 115 0.14 -9.71 14.15
CA VAL A 115 1.50 -9.87 13.60
C VAL A 115 2.40 -8.75 14.12
N HIS A 116 1.93 -7.50 14.06
CA HIS A 116 2.67 -6.32 14.50
C HIS A 116 2.99 -6.32 16.00
N GLN A 117 2.21 -7.01 16.85
CA GLN A 117 2.54 -7.21 18.28
C GLN A 117 3.91 -7.85 18.51
N ARG A 118 4.44 -8.60 17.53
CA ARG A 118 5.74 -9.26 17.62
C ARG A 118 6.86 -8.46 16.93
N VAL A 119 6.51 -7.44 16.16
CA VAL A 119 7.45 -6.61 15.41
C VAL A 119 7.81 -5.42 16.28
N VAL A 120 8.65 -5.70 17.28
CA VAL A 120 9.20 -4.72 18.23
C VAL A 120 10.71 -4.90 18.30
N GLY A 121 11.44 -3.85 18.65
CA GLY A 121 12.89 -3.92 18.78
C GLY A 121 13.53 -2.56 19.01
N THR A 122 14.84 -2.50 18.77
CA THR A 122 15.65 -1.29 18.90
C THR A 122 16.38 -1.04 17.59
N ALA A 123 16.18 0.13 16.99
CA ALA A 123 16.81 0.53 15.74
C ALA A 123 18.33 0.75 15.94
N PRO A 124 19.13 0.78 14.86
CA PRO A 124 20.58 0.97 14.94
C PRO A 124 21.03 2.28 15.61
N ASP A 125 20.15 3.28 15.69
CA ASP A 125 20.39 4.56 16.38
C ASP A 125 20.01 4.54 17.86
N GLY A 126 19.58 3.39 18.40
CA GLY A 126 19.26 3.18 19.80
C GLY A 126 17.80 3.47 20.18
N ARG A 127 16.97 3.99 19.26
CA ARG A 127 15.54 4.21 19.53
C ARG A 127 14.77 2.90 19.49
N GLU A 128 13.78 2.74 20.36
CA GLU A 128 12.84 1.62 20.31
C GLU A 128 11.86 1.80 19.14
N TYR A 129 11.39 0.69 18.57
CA TYR A 129 10.33 0.68 17.57
C TYR A 129 9.28 -0.38 17.90
N SER A 130 8.06 -0.11 17.45
CA SER A 130 6.94 -1.04 17.44
C SER A 130 6.18 -0.86 16.13
N ALA A 131 5.83 -1.94 15.44
CA ALA A 131 4.98 -1.84 14.25
C ALA A 131 3.52 -1.44 14.57
N ASN A 132 3.13 -1.47 15.85
CA ASN A 132 1.86 -0.93 16.34
C ASN A 132 2.00 0.49 16.92
N ASP A 133 3.13 1.16 16.71
CA ASP A 133 3.26 2.57 17.04
C ASP A 133 2.28 3.40 16.18
N PRO A 134 1.35 4.17 16.77
CA PRO A 134 0.32 4.92 16.04
C PRO A 134 0.87 5.92 15.02
N HIS A 135 2.04 6.53 15.31
CA HIS A 135 2.70 7.46 14.40
C HIS A 135 3.27 6.72 13.19
N LEU A 136 3.94 5.57 13.41
CA LEU A 136 4.46 4.73 12.32
C LEU A 136 3.36 4.09 11.48
N LEU A 137 2.23 3.72 12.09
CA LEU A 137 1.06 3.23 11.37
C LEU A 137 0.51 4.31 10.42
N SER A 138 0.38 5.55 10.91
CA SER A 138 -0.04 6.69 10.09
C SER A 138 0.94 6.93 8.94
N TRP A 139 2.26 6.89 9.20
CA TRP A 139 3.27 6.98 8.16
C TRP A 139 3.12 5.96 7.04
N VAL A 140 3.00 4.68 7.40
CA VAL A 140 2.89 3.62 6.41
C VAL A 140 1.64 3.80 5.56
N HIS A 141 0.53 4.17 6.20
CA HIS A 141 -0.76 4.43 5.55
C HIS A 141 -0.72 5.66 4.63
N HIS A 142 -0.27 6.83 5.09
CA HIS A 142 -0.21 8.04 4.27
C HIS A 142 0.76 7.89 3.10
N ALA A 143 1.91 7.23 3.30
CA ALA A 143 2.84 6.92 2.21
C ALA A 143 2.19 6.02 1.13
N GLU A 144 1.30 5.12 1.53
CA GLU A 144 0.51 4.28 0.63
C GLU A 144 -0.55 5.09 -0.12
N VAL A 145 -1.41 5.83 0.58
CA VAL A 145 -2.47 6.66 -0.01
C VAL A 145 -1.90 7.70 -0.97
N ASP A 146 -0.82 8.39 -0.58
CA ASP A 146 -0.10 9.35 -1.41
C ASP A 146 0.41 8.69 -2.71
N SER A 147 0.94 7.47 -2.60
CA SER A 147 1.43 6.71 -3.75
C SER A 147 0.32 6.29 -4.69
N PHE A 148 -0.77 5.79 -4.15
CA PHE A 148 -1.92 5.33 -4.93
C PHE A 148 -2.56 6.50 -5.67
N LEU A 149 -2.84 7.60 -4.96
CA LEU A 149 -3.44 8.80 -5.55
C LEU A 149 -2.56 9.41 -6.65
N ARG A 150 -1.28 9.70 -6.36
CA ARG A 150 -0.39 10.37 -7.32
C ARG A 150 -0.12 9.52 -8.55
N THR A 151 0.03 8.21 -8.36
CA THR A 151 0.28 7.29 -9.47
C THR A 151 -0.97 7.15 -10.35
N TYR A 152 -2.16 7.05 -9.74
CA TYR A 152 -3.42 7.05 -10.50
C TYR A 152 -3.61 8.34 -11.29
N GLN A 153 -3.38 9.51 -10.68
CA GLN A 153 -3.49 10.79 -11.40
C GLN A 153 -2.50 10.93 -12.56
N ARG A 154 -1.36 10.23 -12.50
CA ARG A 154 -0.30 10.28 -13.51
C ARG A 154 -0.45 9.24 -14.62
N TYR A 155 -0.92 8.04 -14.30
CA TYR A 155 -0.90 6.86 -15.18
C TYR A 155 -2.23 6.13 -15.31
N GLY A 156 -3.21 6.48 -14.47
CA GLY A 156 -4.53 5.84 -14.43
C GLY A 156 -5.30 6.01 -15.74
N ALA A 157 -6.30 5.14 -15.95
CA ALA A 157 -7.13 5.18 -17.14
C ALA A 157 -7.93 6.49 -17.27
N THR A 158 -8.26 7.12 -16.15
CA THR A 158 -8.89 8.44 -16.06
C THR A 158 -8.17 9.29 -15.01
N LYS A 159 -8.51 10.59 -14.96
CA LYS A 159 -8.09 11.48 -13.88
C LYS A 159 -9.25 11.68 -12.91
N LEU A 160 -8.92 11.78 -11.63
CA LEU A 160 -9.87 12.23 -10.62
C LEU A 160 -9.96 13.75 -10.68
N SER A 161 -11.17 14.29 -10.58
CA SER A 161 -11.38 15.69 -10.21
C SER A 161 -10.80 15.96 -8.81
N ALA A 162 -10.63 17.24 -8.44
CA ALA A 162 -10.16 17.61 -7.10
C ALA A 162 -11.08 17.04 -6.00
N HIS A 163 -12.39 17.15 -6.18
CA HIS A 163 -13.37 16.58 -5.25
C HIS A 163 -13.30 15.05 -5.15
N GLU A 164 -13.10 14.34 -6.27
CA GLU A 164 -12.90 12.88 -6.22
C GLU A 164 -11.57 12.49 -5.56
N ALA A 165 -10.53 13.31 -5.71
CA ALA A 165 -9.26 13.09 -5.03
C ALA A 165 -9.37 13.29 -3.51
N ASP A 166 -10.06 14.34 -3.05
CA ASP A 166 -10.36 14.53 -1.62
C ASP A 166 -11.21 13.38 -1.10
N ARG A 167 -12.25 12.97 -1.85
CA ARG A 167 -13.09 11.83 -1.49
C ARG A 167 -12.29 10.53 -1.38
N TYR A 168 -11.31 10.30 -2.26
CA TYR A 168 -10.44 9.12 -2.16
C TYR A 168 -9.64 9.14 -0.85
N VAL A 169 -9.06 10.29 -0.48
CA VAL A 169 -8.31 10.41 0.77
C VAL A 169 -9.21 10.20 1.98
N ASP A 170 -10.38 10.84 2.00
CA ASP A 170 -11.40 10.67 3.05
C ASP A 170 -11.88 9.22 3.17
N GLU A 171 -12.15 8.55 2.04
CA GLU A 171 -12.49 7.12 2.03
C GLU A 171 -11.36 6.29 2.69
N MET A 172 -10.09 6.57 2.36
CA MET A 172 -8.96 5.81 2.91
C MET A 172 -8.71 6.04 4.41
N ALA A 173 -9.20 7.13 5.01
CA ALA A 173 -9.03 7.45 6.43
C ALA A 173 -9.51 6.32 7.36
N VAL A 174 -10.58 5.61 6.98
CA VAL A 174 -11.12 4.49 7.78
C VAL A 174 -10.09 3.37 8.01
N ILE A 175 -9.16 3.17 7.08
CA ILE A 175 -8.10 2.16 7.20
C ILE A 175 -7.09 2.57 8.27
N ASN A 176 -6.69 3.84 8.29
CA ASN A 176 -5.79 4.37 9.31
C ASN A 176 -6.39 4.20 10.72
N ASP A 177 -7.63 4.65 10.88
CA ASP A 177 -8.33 4.61 12.16
C ASP A 177 -8.51 3.17 12.65
N SER A 178 -8.88 2.25 11.74
CA SER A 178 -9.05 0.83 12.05
C SER A 178 -7.74 0.14 12.46
N LEU A 179 -6.60 0.61 11.96
CA LEU A 179 -5.28 0.13 12.35
C LEU A 179 -4.79 0.74 13.67
N GLY A 180 -5.42 1.81 14.15
CA GLY A 180 -5.01 2.55 15.35
C GLY A 180 -3.94 3.60 15.08
N GLY A 181 -3.89 4.16 13.85
CA GLY A 181 -3.08 5.33 13.55
C GLY A 181 -3.52 6.55 14.36
N GLU A 182 -2.59 7.45 14.68
CA GLU A 182 -2.88 8.64 15.49
C GLU A 182 -3.58 9.76 14.72
N TYR A 183 -3.39 9.83 13.39
CA TYR A 183 -3.96 10.87 12.55
C TYR A 183 -4.31 10.32 11.17
N ALA A 184 -5.54 10.53 10.72
CA ALA A 184 -5.96 10.26 9.36
C ALA A 184 -6.16 11.59 8.62
N ALA A 185 -5.72 11.64 7.36
CA ALA A 185 -6.01 12.79 6.50
C ALA A 185 -7.38 12.59 5.83
N HIS A 186 -8.18 13.64 5.74
CA HIS A 186 -9.52 13.64 5.13
C HIS A 186 -9.58 14.49 3.84
N SER A 187 -8.46 15.02 3.38
CA SER A 187 -8.34 15.73 2.11
C SER A 187 -6.93 15.61 1.54
N VAL A 188 -6.77 15.91 0.25
CA VAL A 188 -5.43 15.95 -0.37
C VAL A 188 -4.55 17.00 0.29
N ALA A 189 -5.13 18.13 0.71
CA ALA A 189 -4.40 19.19 1.40
C ALA A 189 -3.83 18.72 2.75
N GLU A 190 -4.64 18.02 3.54
CA GLU A 190 -4.21 17.43 4.83
C GLU A 190 -3.15 16.35 4.63
N LEU A 191 -3.31 15.50 3.61
CA LEU A 191 -2.30 14.50 3.24
C LEU A 191 -0.99 15.17 2.84
N ASP A 192 -1.03 16.21 2.01
CA ASP A 192 0.14 16.98 1.58
C ASP A 192 0.84 17.67 2.75
N GLU A 193 0.08 18.22 3.70
CA GLU A 193 0.60 18.85 4.92
C GLU A 193 1.31 17.82 5.81
N TRP A 194 0.66 16.68 6.06
CA TRP A 194 1.23 15.61 6.87
C TRP A 194 2.50 15.03 6.23
N MET A 195 2.47 14.78 4.91
CA MET A 195 3.65 14.32 4.15
C MET A 195 4.79 15.33 4.12
N GLN A 196 4.53 16.63 4.31
CA GLN A 196 5.57 17.64 4.50
C GLN A 196 6.11 17.64 5.94
N ALA A 197 5.22 17.50 6.92
CA ALA A 197 5.57 17.53 8.33
C ALA A 197 6.51 16.39 8.74
N ILE A 198 6.34 15.18 8.20
CA ILE A 198 7.18 14.02 8.54
C ILE A 198 8.57 14.05 7.88
N ARG A 199 8.81 14.89 6.87
CA ARG A 199 10.08 14.91 6.10
C ARG A 199 11.35 14.98 6.96
N PRO A 200 11.42 15.74 8.07
CA PRO A 200 12.61 15.77 8.92
C PRO A 200 12.95 14.42 9.58
N GLU A 201 11.98 13.52 9.70
CA GLU A 201 12.16 12.19 10.30
C GLU A 201 12.67 11.16 9.29
N LEU A 202 12.50 11.46 7.99
CA LEU A 202 12.84 10.57 6.90
C LEU A 202 14.35 10.61 6.60
N GLN A 203 14.93 9.43 6.44
CA GLN A 203 16.34 9.24 6.16
C GLN A 203 16.53 8.20 5.07
N ALA A 204 17.31 8.56 4.04
CA ALA A 204 17.81 7.59 3.06
C ALA A 204 18.98 6.78 3.66
N GLY A 205 18.76 6.12 4.81
CA GLY A 205 19.76 5.35 5.54
C GLY A 205 20.27 4.13 4.77
N GLN A 206 21.27 3.42 5.30
CA GLN A 206 21.84 2.26 4.61
C GLN A 206 20.79 1.17 4.34
N GLN A 207 19.95 0.86 5.33
CA GLN A 207 18.85 -0.11 5.18
C GLN A 207 17.85 0.32 4.08
N ALA A 208 17.49 1.61 4.03
CA ALA A 208 16.59 2.15 3.00
C ALA A 208 17.20 2.05 1.59
N ARG A 209 18.48 2.42 1.44
CA ARG A 209 19.20 2.32 0.15
C ARG A 209 19.35 0.88 -0.31
N ASP A 210 19.60 -0.05 0.61
CA ASP A 210 19.71 -1.47 0.27
C ASP A 210 18.36 -2.05 -0.14
N ALA A 211 17.29 -1.70 0.57
CA ALA A 211 15.92 -2.06 0.19
C ALA A 211 15.54 -1.47 -1.18
N ALA A 212 15.84 -0.19 -1.42
CA ALA A 212 15.54 0.48 -2.68
C ALA A 212 16.33 -0.10 -3.86
N ARG A 213 17.65 -0.28 -3.72
CA ARG A 213 18.48 -0.95 -4.74
C ARG A 213 17.93 -2.33 -5.05
N TRP A 214 17.59 -3.09 -4.01
CA TRP A 214 17.09 -4.43 -4.19
C TRP A 214 15.69 -4.44 -4.83
N LEU A 215 14.78 -3.54 -4.47
CA LEU A 215 13.45 -3.45 -5.10
C LEU A 215 13.53 -3.04 -6.59
N MET A 216 14.51 -2.21 -6.94
CA MET A 216 14.76 -1.78 -8.32
C MET A 216 15.51 -2.85 -9.14
N LEU A 217 16.24 -3.75 -8.49
CA LEU A 217 17.05 -4.80 -9.13
C LEU A 217 16.48 -6.21 -8.96
N ALA A 218 15.39 -6.38 -8.20
CA ALA A 218 14.76 -7.68 -7.96
C ALA A 218 14.34 -8.29 -9.30
N PRO A 219 14.64 -9.58 -9.56
CA PRO A 219 14.22 -10.25 -10.77
C PRO A 219 12.71 -10.49 -10.71
N LEU A 220 11.93 -9.47 -11.06
CA LEU A 220 10.50 -9.66 -11.31
C LEU A 220 10.32 -10.53 -12.57
N PRO A 221 9.24 -11.32 -12.65
CA PRO A 221 8.93 -12.12 -13.82
C PRO A 221 9.00 -11.29 -15.11
N LEU A 222 9.50 -11.87 -16.20
CA LEU A 222 9.72 -11.18 -17.48
C LEU A 222 8.51 -10.37 -17.98
N ALA A 223 7.29 -10.79 -17.61
CA ALA A 223 6.04 -10.13 -17.92
C ALA A 223 5.86 -8.73 -17.27
N ALA A 224 6.56 -8.43 -16.17
CA ALA A 224 6.47 -7.16 -15.45
C ALA A 224 7.50 -6.10 -15.94
N ARG A 225 8.45 -6.48 -16.81
CA ARG A 225 9.55 -5.61 -17.27
C ARG A 225 9.11 -4.36 -18.06
N PRO A 226 7.99 -4.34 -18.81
CA PRO A 226 7.49 -3.11 -19.44
C PRO A 226 7.06 -2.04 -18.43
N ALA A 227 6.66 -2.43 -17.20
CA ALA A 227 6.27 -1.49 -16.15
C ALA A 227 7.48 -0.68 -15.63
N TYR A 228 8.70 -1.22 -15.71
CA TYR A 228 9.92 -0.53 -15.24
C TYR A 228 10.39 0.62 -16.11
N GLY A 229 10.02 0.68 -17.40
CA GLY A 229 10.30 1.85 -18.25
C GLY A 229 9.63 3.14 -17.75
N VAL A 230 8.69 3.02 -16.81
CA VAL A 230 7.89 4.10 -16.22
C VAL A 230 8.29 4.40 -14.75
N ILE A 231 9.02 3.48 -14.09
CA ILE A 231 9.35 3.58 -12.65
C ILE A 231 10.61 4.43 -12.40
N ALA A 232 11.62 4.39 -13.28
CA ALA A 232 12.87 5.13 -13.08
C ALA A 232 12.73 6.68 -13.00
N PRO A 233 11.76 7.35 -13.66
CA PRO A 233 11.56 8.79 -13.52
C PRO A 233 10.61 9.20 -12.38
N ALA A 234 10.09 8.24 -11.60
CA ALA A 234 9.09 8.48 -10.54
C ALA A 234 9.61 8.20 -9.11
N ALA A 235 10.91 7.88 -8.99
CA ALA A 235 11.63 7.69 -7.72
C ALA A 235 12.48 8.92 -7.37
#